data_AF-A0A662ALH4-F1
#
_entry.id   AF-A0A662ALH4-F1
#
_cell.length_a   1.000
_cell.length_b   1.000
_cell.length_c   1.000
_cell.angle_alpha   90.00
_cell.angle_beta   90.00
_cell.angle_gamma   90.00
#
_symmetry.space_group_name_H-M   'P 1'
#
loop_
_entity.id
_entity.type
_entity.pdbx_description
1 polymer ?
#
loop_
_entity_poly.entity_id
_entity_poly.type
_entity_poly.pdbx_seq_one_letter_code
_entity_poly.pdbx_strand_id
1 'polypeptide(L)'
;MVSCADKSEFSQWRGPDRNGKYPQTGLLKQWPDDGPELLWSFEGLGEGHGSPGIAEDRLYILGMPDTTGIIYCFDLMGDLLWQKDYGPEWHTNYTGPRSTPTITDGLLYFVSGQGVAFCMDAKNGDVIWKIDMFENYGAQGTSWGIAESPLLDGDRIILTPGGQEHNVVALDRFSGELIWSGSGNGEQSAYCSPIMVEHNDARLIVTMTAESILGIDAVDGKTLWRIPHNQGN
;
A
#
# COMPACT_ATOMS: atom_id res chain seq x y z
N MET A 1 -3.65 -7.98 -20.54
CA MET A 1 -4.22 -9.28 -20.97
C MET A 1 -4.65 -10.02 -19.71
N VAL A 2 -5.95 -10.09 -19.46
CA VAL A 2 -6.51 -10.76 -18.26
C VAL A 2 -6.69 -12.23 -18.60
N SER A 3 -5.96 -13.09 -17.88
CA SER A 3 -6.12 -14.55 -17.94
C SER A 3 -7.53 -14.89 -17.44
N CYS A 4 -8.26 -15.76 -18.14
CA CYS A 4 -9.51 -16.38 -17.68
C CYS A 4 -9.29 -17.36 -16.50
N ALA A 5 -8.52 -16.95 -15.50
CA ALA A 5 -8.47 -17.56 -14.19
C ALA A 5 -9.52 -16.87 -13.31
N ASP A 6 -10.00 -17.56 -12.26
CA ASP A 6 -10.91 -16.99 -11.26
C ASP A 6 -10.51 -15.54 -10.96
N LYS A 7 -11.48 -14.62 -11.13
CA LYS A 7 -11.24 -13.19 -10.95
C LYS A 7 -10.69 -13.01 -9.54
N SER A 8 -9.44 -12.58 -9.44
CA SER A 8 -8.81 -12.41 -8.14
C SER A 8 -9.54 -11.30 -7.41
N GLU A 9 -10.26 -11.62 -6.35
CA GLU A 9 -10.86 -10.61 -5.44
C GLU A 9 -9.78 -9.88 -4.63
N PHE A 10 -8.53 -10.34 -4.73
CA PHE A 10 -7.39 -9.87 -3.98
C PHE A 10 -6.33 -9.20 -4.87
N SER A 11 -5.79 -8.08 -4.42
CA SER A 11 -4.64 -7.40 -5.02
C SER A 11 -3.80 -6.73 -3.94
N GLN A 12 -2.47 -6.81 -4.05
CA GLN A 12 -1.56 -6.07 -3.19
C GLN A 12 -0.24 -5.75 -3.89
N TRP A 13 0.55 -4.87 -3.25
CA TRP A 13 1.89 -4.50 -3.73
C TRP A 13 2.76 -5.72 -3.98
N ARG A 14 3.30 -5.80 -5.21
CA ARG A 14 4.18 -6.89 -5.69
C ARG A 14 3.53 -8.28 -5.72
N GLY A 15 2.21 -8.33 -5.91
CA GLY A 15 1.47 -9.57 -6.13
C GLY A 15 1.14 -10.32 -4.83
N PRO A 16 0.49 -11.49 -4.93
CA PRO A 16 -0.11 -12.19 -3.79
C PRO A 16 0.86 -12.50 -2.64
N ASP A 17 2.14 -12.72 -2.95
CA ASP A 17 3.18 -13.04 -1.96
C ASP A 17 4.13 -11.87 -1.70
N ARG A 18 3.84 -10.66 -2.21
CA ARG A 18 4.69 -9.45 -2.17
C ARG A 18 6.13 -9.65 -2.70
N ASN A 19 6.37 -10.68 -3.51
CA ASN A 19 7.70 -11.05 -4.01
C ASN A 19 7.98 -10.55 -5.44
N GLY A 20 7.00 -9.94 -6.11
CA GLY A 20 7.09 -9.45 -7.49
C GLY A 20 6.96 -10.56 -8.54
N LYS A 21 6.50 -11.74 -8.14
CA LYS A 21 6.18 -12.86 -9.04
C LYS A 21 4.67 -12.97 -9.18
N TYR A 22 4.25 -13.17 -10.41
CA TYR A 22 2.85 -13.19 -10.81
C TYR A 22 2.55 -14.58 -11.40
N PRO A 23 1.54 -15.33 -10.89
CA PRO A 23 1.30 -16.73 -11.28
C PRO A 23 0.68 -16.89 -12.69
N GLN A 24 0.43 -15.80 -13.40
CA GLN A 24 -0.21 -15.77 -14.71
C GLN A 24 0.59 -16.59 -15.73
N THR A 25 -0.13 -17.42 -16.47
CA THR A 25 0.42 -18.23 -17.56
C THR A 25 -0.09 -17.69 -18.91
N GLY A 26 0.44 -18.20 -20.03
CA GLY A 26 0.02 -17.75 -21.37
C GLY A 26 0.54 -16.36 -21.77
N LEU A 27 1.44 -15.77 -20.99
CA LEU A 27 2.10 -14.51 -21.34
C LEU A 27 3.04 -14.70 -22.53
N LEU A 28 3.18 -13.65 -23.34
CA LEU A 28 4.17 -13.59 -24.40
C LEU A 28 5.58 -13.79 -23.83
N LYS A 29 6.31 -14.79 -24.36
CA LYS A 29 7.72 -15.02 -23.99
C LYS A 29 8.67 -14.05 -24.70
N GLN A 30 8.21 -13.48 -25.80
CA GLN A 30 8.90 -12.47 -26.60
C GLN A 30 7.84 -11.54 -27.18
N TRP A 31 8.10 -10.24 -27.13
CA TRP A 31 7.24 -9.25 -27.77
C TRP A 31 7.42 -9.29 -29.29
N PRO A 32 6.37 -8.96 -30.07
CA PRO A 32 6.52 -8.67 -31.49
C PRO A 32 7.54 -7.54 -31.72
N ASP A 33 8.09 -7.45 -32.94
CA ASP A 33 9.07 -6.41 -33.30
C ASP A 33 8.51 -4.99 -33.10
N ASP A 34 7.22 -4.79 -33.38
CA ASP A 34 6.50 -3.52 -33.18
C ASP A 34 5.98 -3.33 -31.73
N GLY A 35 6.28 -4.26 -30.83
CA GLY A 35 5.80 -4.27 -29.45
C GLY A 35 4.41 -4.92 -29.26
N PRO A 36 3.93 -5.03 -28.01
CA PRO A 36 2.59 -5.50 -27.72
C PRO A 36 1.56 -4.46 -28.16
N GLU A 37 0.37 -4.92 -28.55
CA GLU A 37 -0.76 -4.04 -28.85
C GLU A 37 -1.14 -3.19 -27.63
N LEU A 38 -1.22 -1.87 -27.82
CA LEU A 38 -1.78 -0.95 -26.84
C LEU A 38 -3.30 -1.07 -26.86
N LEU A 39 -3.88 -1.65 -25.80
CA LEU A 39 -5.34 -1.80 -25.69
C LEU A 39 -6.03 -0.48 -25.36
N TRP A 40 -5.50 0.27 -24.38
CA TRP A 40 -6.01 1.58 -23.99
C TRP A 40 -4.94 2.35 -23.21
N SER A 41 -5.13 3.67 -23.12
CA SER A 41 -4.32 4.58 -22.31
C SER A 41 -5.23 5.66 -21.71
N PHE A 42 -4.92 6.11 -20.51
CA PHE A 42 -5.64 7.19 -19.85
C PHE A 42 -4.66 8.32 -19.48
N GLU A 43 -5.00 9.55 -19.87
CA GLU A 43 -4.29 10.76 -19.47
C GLU A 43 -5.10 11.50 -18.40
N GLY A 44 -4.41 12.16 -17.46
CA GLY A 44 -5.05 12.99 -16.44
C GLY A 44 -5.04 12.43 -15.03
N LEU A 45 -4.36 11.32 -14.75
CA LEU A 45 -4.13 10.85 -13.38
C LEU A 45 -3.36 11.89 -12.54
N GLY A 46 -2.50 12.66 -13.20
CA GLY A 46 -1.53 13.54 -12.56
C GLY A 46 -0.26 12.82 -12.13
N GLU A 47 0.41 13.39 -11.14
CA GLU A 47 1.65 12.85 -10.58
C GLU A 47 1.39 11.60 -9.74
N GLY A 48 2.36 10.68 -9.68
CA GLY A 48 2.25 9.44 -8.88
C GLY A 48 3.35 8.42 -9.17
N HIS A 49 3.63 7.57 -8.18
CA HIS A 49 4.67 6.54 -8.20
C HIS A 49 4.17 5.15 -7.79
N GLY A 50 2.91 5.04 -7.36
CA GLY A 50 2.27 3.78 -7.00
C GLY A 50 1.96 2.90 -8.21
N SER A 51 1.88 1.59 -8.00
CA SER A 51 1.37 0.65 -9.00
C SER A 51 -0.16 0.57 -8.95
N PRO A 52 -0.84 0.19 -10.04
CA PRO A 52 -2.27 -0.11 -9.98
C PRO A 52 -2.52 -1.38 -9.16
N GLY A 53 -3.65 -1.41 -8.45
CA GLY A 53 -4.24 -2.63 -7.91
C GLY A 53 -5.33 -3.14 -8.85
N ILE A 54 -5.39 -4.44 -9.12
CA ILE A 54 -6.41 -5.04 -9.98
C ILE A 54 -7.10 -6.15 -9.22
N ALA A 55 -8.38 -5.97 -8.92
CA ALA A 55 -9.21 -6.98 -8.29
C ALA A 55 -10.55 -7.06 -8.99
N GLU A 56 -11.10 -8.26 -9.05
CA GLU A 56 -12.27 -8.60 -9.85
C GLU A 56 -12.08 -8.21 -11.33
N ASP A 57 -12.84 -7.22 -11.82
CA ASP A 57 -12.71 -6.61 -13.15
C ASP A 57 -12.44 -5.09 -13.08
N ARG A 58 -11.78 -4.65 -12.01
CA ARG A 58 -11.55 -3.23 -11.76
C ARG A 58 -10.07 -2.95 -11.55
N LEU A 59 -9.63 -1.83 -12.09
CA LEU A 59 -8.30 -1.27 -11.88
C LEU A 59 -8.41 -0.05 -10.99
N TYR A 60 -7.62 -0.04 -9.91
CA TYR A 60 -7.55 1.03 -8.93
C TYR A 60 -6.17 1.66 -8.96
N ILE A 61 -6.09 2.98 -9.12
CA ILE A 61 -4.81 3.69 -9.16
C ILE A 61 -4.91 5.06 -8.50
N LEU A 62 -3.88 5.42 -7.73
CA LEU A 62 -3.77 6.73 -7.11
C LEU A 62 -3.07 7.70 -8.07
N GLY A 63 -3.51 8.96 -8.08
CA GLY A 63 -2.84 10.05 -8.79
C GLY A 63 -3.05 11.39 -8.12
N MET A 64 -2.33 12.41 -8.55
CA MET A 64 -2.41 13.77 -8.02
C MET A 64 -2.39 14.78 -9.19
N PRO A 65 -3.56 15.16 -9.75
CA PRO A 65 -3.63 16.12 -10.86
C PRO A 65 -3.16 17.53 -10.47
N ASP A 66 -3.20 17.87 -9.18
CA ASP A 66 -2.74 19.13 -8.64
C ASP A 66 -1.96 18.95 -7.32
N THR A 67 -2.55 19.28 -6.16
CA THR A 67 -2.02 19.00 -4.81
C THR A 67 -2.94 18.08 -4.02
N THR A 68 -4.05 17.66 -4.62
CA THR A 68 -5.07 16.78 -4.06
C THR A 68 -4.91 15.39 -4.62
N GLY A 69 -4.89 14.41 -3.73
CA GLY A 69 -4.83 13.01 -4.09
C GLY A 69 -6.19 12.48 -4.53
N ILE A 70 -6.19 11.75 -5.64
CA ILE A 70 -7.36 11.13 -6.24
C ILE A 70 -7.12 9.61 -6.35
N ILE A 71 -8.09 8.80 -5.90
CA ILE A 71 -8.18 7.39 -6.25
C ILE A 71 -9.11 7.26 -7.47
N TYR A 72 -8.61 6.64 -8.54
CA TYR A 72 -9.34 6.36 -9.77
C TYR A 72 -9.68 4.89 -9.84
N CYS A 73 -10.88 4.59 -10.35
CA CYS A 73 -11.35 3.24 -10.61
C CYS A 73 -11.80 3.12 -12.07
N PHE A 74 -11.20 2.18 -12.79
CA PHE A 74 -11.51 1.86 -14.18
C PHE A 74 -12.03 0.44 -14.28
N ASP A 75 -12.78 0.15 -15.34
CA ASP A 75 -12.90 -1.23 -15.79
C ASP A 75 -11.63 -1.67 -16.54
N LEU A 76 -11.60 -2.94 -16.94
CA LEU A 76 -10.45 -3.50 -17.66
C LEU A 76 -10.32 -3.00 -19.12
N MET A 77 -11.35 -2.35 -19.66
CA MET A 77 -11.35 -1.76 -21.00
C MET A 77 -10.89 -0.29 -20.99
N GLY A 78 -10.68 0.29 -19.81
CA GLY A 78 -10.19 1.65 -19.62
C GLY A 78 -11.29 2.68 -19.38
N ASP A 79 -12.54 2.26 -19.21
CA ASP A 79 -13.63 3.18 -18.89
C ASP A 79 -13.54 3.60 -17.42
N LEU A 80 -13.53 4.91 -17.17
CA LEU A 80 -13.55 5.46 -15.82
C LEU A 80 -14.92 5.20 -15.15
N LEU A 81 -14.92 4.36 -14.12
CA LEU A 81 -16.13 4.01 -13.38
C LEU A 81 -16.44 5.03 -12.29
N TRP A 82 -15.41 5.45 -11.55
CA TRP A 82 -15.49 6.52 -10.56
C TRP A 82 -14.11 7.07 -10.22
N GLN A 83 -14.08 8.27 -9.66
CA GLN A 83 -12.89 8.84 -9.01
C GLN A 83 -13.30 9.55 -7.72
N LYS A 84 -12.41 9.57 -6.72
CA LYS A 84 -12.67 10.22 -5.43
C LYS A 84 -11.44 10.97 -4.95
N ASP A 85 -11.70 12.20 -4.52
CA ASP A 85 -10.78 13.02 -3.74
C ASP A 85 -10.66 12.43 -2.32
N TYR A 86 -9.43 12.15 -1.89
CA TYR A 86 -9.12 11.71 -0.52
C TYR A 86 -8.39 12.76 0.32
N GLY A 87 -8.20 13.95 -0.22
CA GLY A 87 -7.60 15.11 0.44
C GLY A 87 -6.19 15.43 -0.06
N PRO A 88 -5.44 16.25 0.71
CA PRO A 88 -4.10 16.67 0.33
C PRO A 88 -3.14 15.48 0.14
N GLU A 89 -2.27 15.62 -0.85
CA GLU A 89 -1.21 14.65 -1.14
C GLU A 89 0.18 15.29 -1.08
N TRP A 90 1.25 14.50 -1.11
CA TRP A 90 2.62 14.97 -1.06
C TRP A 90 3.01 15.71 -2.34
N HIS A 91 3.22 17.02 -2.22
CA HIS A 91 3.43 17.93 -3.36
C HIS A 91 4.72 18.77 -3.24
N THR A 92 5.64 18.42 -2.33
CA THR A 92 6.88 19.18 -2.11
C THR A 92 8.02 18.72 -3.04
N ASN A 93 8.27 17.42 -3.13
CA ASN A 93 9.36 16.81 -3.92
C ASN A 93 9.02 15.34 -4.22
N TYR A 94 9.40 14.84 -5.40
CA TYR A 94 8.93 13.53 -5.90
C TYR A 94 7.40 13.44 -5.75
N THR A 95 6.69 14.33 -6.41
CA THR A 95 5.28 14.63 -6.12
C THR A 95 4.34 13.44 -6.38
N GLY A 96 3.25 13.36 -5.60
CA GLY A 96 2.16 12.41 -5.82
C GLY A 96 2.16 11.17 -4.89
N PRO A 97 1.13 10.33 -4.98
CA PRO A 97 0.99 9.13 -4.16
C PRO A 97 2.03 8.06 -4.52
N ARG A 98 2.43 7.27 -3.54
CA ARG A 98 3.44 6.20 -3.68
C ARG A 98 2.93 4.82 -3.32
N SER A 99 1.77 4.76 -2.66
CA SER A 99 1.15 3.51 -2.23
C SER A 99 0.55 2.77 -3.42
N THR A 100 0.62 1.44 -3.39
CA THR A 100 -0.18 0.58 -4.28
C THR A 100 -1.44 0.17 -3.51
N PRO A 101 -2.64 0.49 -4.03
CA PRO A 101 -3.88 0.08 -3.38
C PRO A 101 -3.91 -1.43 -3.16
N THR A 102 -4.25 -1.83 -1.93
CA THR A 102 -4.53 -3.20 -1.56
C THR A 102 -6.03 -3.42 -1.56
N ILE A 103 -6.52 -4.45 -2.25
CA ILE A 103 -7.95 -4.71 -2.42
C ILE A 103 -8.26 -6.12 -1.96
N THR A 104 -9.32 -6.28 -1.18
CA THR A 104 -9.87 -7.57 -0.75
C THR A 104 -11.30 -7.38 -0.26
N ASP A 105 -12.17 -8.37 -0.42
CA ASP A 105 -13.53 -8.37 0.15
C ASP A 105 -14.37 -7.11 -0.15
N GLY A 106 -14.20 -6.53 -1.35
CA GLY A 106 -14.87 -5.29 -1.74
C GLY A 106 -14.36 -4.03 -1.03
N LEU A 107 -13.23 -4.11 -0.32
CA LEU A 107 -12.57 -3.00 0.38
C LEU A 107 -11.24 -2.65 -0.26
N LEU A 108 -10.90 -1.37 -0.27
CA LEU A 108 -9.66 -0.81 -0.80
C LEU A 108 -8.89 -0.06 0.29
N TYR A 109 -7.60 -0.34 0.40
CA TYR A 109 -6.70 0.19 1.40
C TYR A 109 -5.46 0.84 0.79
N PHE A 110 -5.07 2.00 1.29
CA PHE A 110 -3.82 2.66 0.92
C PHE A 110 -3.38 3.68 1.97
N VAL A 111 -2.16 4.19 1.83
CA VAL A 111 -1.62 5.29 2.66
C VAL A 111 -1.25 6.44 1.74
N SER A 112 -1.71 7.66 2.03
CA SER A 112 -1.27 8.86 1.31
C SER A 112 0.18 9.19 1.66
N GLY A 113 0.85 9.97 0.81
CA GLY A 113 2.16 10.56 1.12
C GLY A 113 2.12 11.51 2.33
N GLN A 114 0.93 11.98 2.73
CA GLN A 114 0.68 12.71 3.98
C GLN A 114 0.48 11.78 5.20
N GLY A 115 0.69 10.47 5.06
CA GLY A 115 0.61 9.50 6.16
C GLY A 115 -0.80 9.24 6.68
N VAL A 116 -1.82 9.48 5.86
CA VAL A 116 -3.20 9.12 6.18
C VAL A 116 -3.49 7.75 5.57
N ALA A 117 -3.80 6.77 6.41
CA ALA A 117 -4.26 5.45 5.99
C ALA A 117 -5.78 5.48 5.74
N PHE A 118 -6.22 4.87 4.65
CA PHE A 118 -7.62 4.82 4.24
C PHE A 118 -8.13 3.39 4.11
N CYS A 119 -9.40 3.20 4.45
CA CYS A 119 -10.23 2.12 3.95
C CYS A 119 -11.44 2.72 3.24
N MET A 120 -11.70 2.24 2.03
CA MET A 120 -12.78 2.71 1.17
C MET A 120 -13.56 1.53 0.61
N ASP A 121 -14.85 1.73 0.37
CA ASP A 121 -15.66 0.78 -0.39
C ASP A 121 -15.15 0.76 -1.85
N ALA A 122 -14.74 -0.42 -2.33
CA ALA A 122 -14.13 -0.57 -3.65
C ALA A 122 -15.15 -0.43 -4.80
N LYS A 123 -16.45 -0.49 -4.51
CA LYS A 123 -17.51 -0.37 -5.51
C LYS A 123 -17.81 1.08 -5.84
N ASN A 124 -17.89 1.95 -4.85
CA ASN A 124 -18.30 3.36 -5.02
C ASN A 124 -17.24 4.39 -4.57
N GLY A 125 -16.16 3.97 -3.91
CA GLY A 125 -15.11 4.84 -3.39
C GLY A 125 -15.53 5.68 -2.18
N ASP A 126 -16.52 5.26 -1.41
CA ASP A 126 -16.87 5.95 -0.17
C ASP A 126 -15.91 5.56 0.95
N VAL A 127 -15.45 6.56 1.72
CA VAL A 127 -14.55 6.33 2.85
C VAL A 127 -15.32 5.62 3.96
N ILE A 128 -14.78 4.49 4.42
CA ILE A 128 -15.30 3.72 5.56
C ILE A 128 -14.61 4.19 6.83
N TRP A 129 -13.28 4.25 6.81
CA TRP A 129 -12.48 4.87 7.86
C TRP A 129 -11.21 5.49 7.27
N LYS A 130 -10.63 6.45 8.00
CA LYS A 130 -9.31 6.99 7.74
C LYS A 130 -8.60 7.33 9.04
N ILE A 131 -7.29 7.15 9.08
CA ILE A 131 -6.47 7.38 10.26
C ILE A 131 -5.22 8.14 9.86
N ASP A 132 -4.98 9.27 10.51
CA ASP A 132 -3.76 10.04 10.35
C ASP A 132 -2.67 9.45 11.26
N MET A 133 -1.59 8.92 10.70
CA MET A 133 -0.53 8.29 11.48
C MET A 133 0.32 9.30 12.26
N PHE A 134 0.39 10.55 11.82
CA PHE A 134 1.07 11.62 12.54
C PHE A 134 0.29 11.98 13.81
N GLU A 135 -1.02 12.15 13.68
CA GLU A 135 -1.89 12.52 14.81
C GLU A 135 -2.10 11.36 15.78
N ASN A 136 -2.34 10.14 15.29
CA ASN A 136 -2.75 9.02 16.13
C ASN A 136 -1.58 8.21 16.68
N TYR A 137 -0.43 8.19 15.99
CA TYR A 137 0.69 7.33 16.35
C TYR A 137 2.03 8.07 16.48
N GLY A 138 2.02 9.40 16.37
CA GLY A 138 3.23 10.20 16.51
C GLY A 138 4.28 9.90 15.44
N ALA A 139 3.83 9.50 14.24
CA ALA A 139 4.71 9.37 13.08
C ALA A 139 5.52 10.66 12.89
N GLN A 140 6.75 10.52 12.42
CA GLN A 140 7.61 11.68 12.14
C GLN A 140 7.79 11.86 10.63
N GLY A 141 7.80 13.12 10.20
CA GLY A 141 7.82 13.47 8.79
C GLY A 141 9.08 12.94 8.11
N THR A 142 8.89 12.20 7.01
CA THR A 142 9.98 11.81 6.13
C THR A 142 10.28 12.95 5.14
N SER A 143 11.47 12.91 4.52
CA SER A 143 11.89 13.96 3.57
C SER A 143 11.13 13.96 2.25
N TRP A 144 10.44 12.85 1.93
CA TRP A 144 9.75 12.62 0.65
C TRP A 144 8.35 12.06 0.86
N GLY A 145 7.68 12.36 1.97
CA GLY A 145 6.36 11.79 2.27
C GLY A 145 6.38 10.29 2.55
N ILE A 146 5.26 9.75 3.02
CA ILE A 146 5.15 8.32 3.33
C ILE A 146 5.09 7.50 2.04
N ALA A 147 5.84 6.39 2.02
CA ALA A 147 5.93 5.49 0.89
C ALA A 147 5.69 4.03 1.34
N GLU A 148 4.47 3.77 1.80
CA GLU A 148 4.07 2.47 2.32
C GLU A 148 2.82 1.96 1.58
N SER A 149 2.86 0.70 1.14
CA SER A 149 1.66 -0.05 0.78
C SER A 149 1.30 -0.94 1.95
N PRO A 150 0.09 -0.84 2.53
CA PRO A 150 -0.29 -1.63 3.70
C PRO A 150 -0.07 -3.13 3.52
N LEU A 151 0.22 -3.84 4.61
CA LEU A 151 0.19 -5.31 4.64
C LEU A 151 -1.11 -5.79 5.26
N LEU A 152 -1.75 -6.78 4.65
CA LEU A 152 -2.86 -7.49 5.28
C LEU A 152 -2.38 -8.74 6.00
N ASP A 153 -2.91 -8.98 7.20
CA ASP A 153 -2.75 -10.21 7.98
C ASP A 153 -4.13 -10.64 8.51
N GLY A 154 -4.87 -11.39 7.69
CA GLY A 154 -6.27 -11.72 7.96
C GLY A 154 -7.12 -10.45 8.08
N ASP A 155 -7.73 -10.25 9.25
CA ASP A 155 -8.55 -9.07 9.54
C ASP A 155 -7.75 -7.86 10.03
N ARG A 156 -6.43 -7.89 9.87
CA ARG A 156 -5.52 -6.83 10.32
C ARG A 156 -4.91 -6.12 9.12
N ILE A 157 -4.75 -4.81 9.26
CA ILE A 157 -3.89 -3.99 8.41
C ILE A 157 -2.67 -3.56 9.22
N ILE A 158 -1.48 -3.82 8.68
CA ILE A 158 -0.20 -3.48 9.30
C ILE A 158 0.37 -2.25 8.62
N LEU A 159 0.77 -1.28 9.45
CA LEU A 159 1.36 -0.01 9.03
C LEU A 159 2.62 0.27 9.85
N THR A 160 3.53 1.08 9.30
CA THR A 160 4.82 1.46 9.90
C THR A 160 4.89 2.97 10.12
N PRO A 161 4.16 3.55 11.08
CA PRO A 161 4.24 4.97 11.41
C PRO A 161 5.67 5.43 11.72
N GLY A 162 6.45 4.57 12.38
CA GLY A 162 7.64 5.02 13.13
C GLY A 162 7.27 5.99 14.25
N GLY A 163 8.26 6.36 15.06
CA GLY A 163 8.09 7.35 16.12
C GLY A 163 8.50 6.86 17.51
N GLN A 164 8.19 7.70 18.50
CA GLN A 164 8.66 7.52 19.88
C GLN A 164 7.91 6.42 20.63
N GLU A 165 6.60 6.31 20.41
CA GLU A 165 5.73 5.38 21.16
C GLU A 165 5.27 4.19 20.31
N HIS A 166 5.01 4.43 19.03
CA HIS A 166 4.52 3.44 18.07
C HIS A 166 5.56 3.26 16.97
N ASN A 167 5.99 2.03 16.70
CA ASN A 167 6.88 1.75 15.56
C ASN A 167 6.10 1.14 14.39
N VAL A 168 5.45 0.01 14.68
CA VAL A 168 4.56 -0.73 13.79
C VAL A 168 3.24 -0.91 14.52
N VAL A 169 2.12 -0.76 13.81
CA VAL A 169 0.78 -0.95 14.36
C VAL A 169 0.02 -1.97 13.55
N ALA A 170 -0.84 -2.73 14.21
CA ALA A 170 -1.90 -3.49 13.57
C ALA A 170 -3.24 -2.88 13.92
N LEU A 171 -4.03 -2.58 12.90
CA LEU A 171 -5.38 -2.08 13.04
C LEU A 171 -6.37 -3.13 12.56
N ASP A 172 -7.57 -3.15 13.12
CA ASP A 172 -8.69 -3.87 12.54
C ASP A 172 -9.00 -3.29 11.16
N ARG A 173 -8.99 -4.13 10.13
CA ARG A 173 -9.13 -3.65 8.75
C ARG A 173 -10.54 -3.14 8.43
N PHE A 174 -11.54 -3.45 9.24
CA PHE A 174 -12.92 -3.03 9.01
C PHE A 174 -13.26 -1.73 9.73
N SER A 175 -12.71 -1.51 10.92
CA SER A 175 -13.00 -0.33 11.74
C SER A 175 -11.86 0.69 11.80
N GLY A 176 -10.62 0.26 11.56
CA GLY A 176 -9.41 1.05 11.81
C GLY A 176 -8.96 1.05 13.29
N GLU A 177 -9.66 0.36 14.18
CA GLU A 177 -9.32 0.36 15.60
C GLU A 177 -7.97 -0.33 15.85
N LEU A 178 -7.16 0.24 16.75
CA LEU A 178 -5.86 -0.31 17.12
C LEU A 178 -6.03 -1.67 17.81
N ILE A 179 -5.41 -2.72 17.25
CA ILE A 179 -5.35 -4.06 17.84
C ILE A 179 -4.10 -4.19 18.71
N TRP A 180 -2.94 -3.86 18.14
CA TRP A 180 -1.68 -3.83 18.87
C TRP A 180 -0.74 -2.77 18.31
N SER A 181 0.22 -2.37 19.15
CA SER A 181 1.33 -1.50 18.75
C SER A 181 2.64 -2.09 19.23
N GLY A 182 3.59 -2.23 18.30
CA GLY A 182 4.99 -2.43 18.64
C GLY A 182 5.60 -1.15 19.22
N SER A 183 6.46 -1.29 20.23
CA SER A 183 7.06 -0.15 20.91
C SER A 183 7.93 0.68 19.97
N GLY A 184 7.73 1.99 20.01
CA GLY A 184 8.55 2.99 19.36
C GLY A 184 10.00 2.94 19.81
N ASN A 185 10.89 3.42 18.94
CA ASN A 185 12.32 3.57 19.20
C ASN A 185 12.83 4.97 18.84
N GLY A 186 11.92 5.90 18.50
CA GLY A 186 12.22 7.27 18.09
C GLY A 186 12.61 7.43 16.62
N GLU A 187 12.75 6.33 15.86
CA GLU A 187 13.11 6.41 14.44
C GLU A 187 11.92 6.83 13.58
N GLN A 188 12.19 7.57 12.50
CA GLN A 188 11.19 7.90 11.49
C GLN A 188 10.78 6.65 10.71
N SER A 189 9.60 6.69 10.08
CA SER A 189 9.23 5.71 9.06
C SER A 189 10.27 5.70 7.92
N ALA A 190 10.34 4.59 7.19
CA ALA A 190 11.19 4.47 6.00
C ALA A 190 10.34 4.31 4.74
N TYR A 191 10.97 4.50 3.58
CA TYR A 191 10.36 4.17 2.29
C TYR A 191 10.34 2.65 2.04
N CYS A 192 9.45 1.94 2.75
CA CYS A 192 9.33 0.49 2.73
C CYS A 192 7.86 0.04 2.85
N SER A 193 7.55 -1.15 2.35
CA SER A 193 6.27 -1.81 2.59
C SER A 193 6.51 -3.11 3.36
N PRO A 194 5.81 -3.36 4.48
CA PRO A 194 6.02 -4.55 5.31
C PRO A 194 5.75 -5.85 4.54
N ILE A 195 6.45 -6.93 4.89
CA ILE A 195 6.17 -8.27 4.39
C ILE A 195 5.90 -9.24 5.54
N MET A 196 5.01 -10.20 5.30
CA MET A 196 4.85 -11.35 6.18
C MET A 196 5.92 -12.38 5.84
N VAL A 197 6.61 -12.91 6.85
CA VAL A 197 7.57 -14.00 6.76
C VAL A 197 7.12 -15.11 7.70
N GLU A 198 6.77 -16.25 7.11
CA GLU A 198 6.44 -17.46 7.85
C GLU A 198 7.61 -18.43 7.78
N HIS A 199 8.14 -18.83 8.94
CA HIS A 199 9.24 -19.77 9.04
C HIS A 199 9.10 -20.66 10.27
N ASN A 200 8.93 -21.97 10.02
CA ASN A 200 8.53 -22.94 11.05
C ASN A 200 7.22 -22.48 11.73
N ASP A 201 7.21 -22.41 13.07
CA ASP A 201 6.04 -21.99 13.85
C ASP A 201 6.00 -20.47 14.11
N ALA A 202 6.89 -19.68 13.48
CA ALA A 202 6.96 -18.23 13.67
C ALA A 202 6.33 -17.48 12.49
N ARG A 203 5.53 -16.46 12.80
CA ARG A 203 4.97 -15.48 11.85
C ARG A 203 5.53 -14.10 12.18
N LEU A 204 6.31 -13.57 11.26
CA LEU A 204 7.07 -12.33 11.45
C LEU A 204 6.60 -11.29 10.46
N ILE A 205 6.34 -10.09 10.93
CA ILE A 205 6.30 -8.91 10.07
C ILE A 205 7.73 -8.39 9.97
N VAL A 206 8.22 -8.28 8.74
CA VAL A 206 9.52 -7.67 8.45
C VAL A 206 9.30 -6.34 7.74
N THR A 207 9.80 -5.26 8.33
CA THR A 207 9.70 -3.90 7.79
C THR A 207 10.95 -3.10 8.17
N MET A 208 10.97 -1.81 7.83
CA MET A 208 12.08 -0.92 8.09
C MET A 208 11.62 0.41 8.64
N THR A 209 12.45 0.99 9.49
CA THR A 209 12.45 2.41 9.87
C THR A 209 13.74 3.06 9.37
N ALA A 210 13.87 4.38 9.47
CA ALA A 210 14.96 5.12 8.84
C ALA A 210 16.38 4.63 9.22
N GLU A 211 16.54 4.00 10.40
CA GLU A 211 17.83 3.52 10.88
C GLU A 211 17.87 2.02 11.18
N SER A 212 16.81 1.26 10.85
CA SER A 212 16.70 -0.15 11.21
C SER A 212 15.86 -1.01 10.27
N ILE A 213 16.24 -2.28 10.16
CA ILE A 213 15.34 -3.37 9.75
C ILE A 213 14.79 -4.02 11.02
N LEU A 214 13.49 -4.29 11.02
CA LEU A 214 12.74 -4.79 12.16
C LEU A 214 12.11 -6.15 11.84
N GLY A 215 12.16 -7.05 12.82
CA GLY A 215 11.36 -8.27 12.85
C GLY A 215 10.40 -8.20 14.02
N ILE A 216 9.12 -8.16 13.71
CA ILE A 216 8.03 -7.99 14.66
C ILE A 216 7.21 -9.27 14.71
N ASP A 217 6.83 -9.71 15.91
CA ASP A 217 5.88 -10.80 16.08
C ASP A 217 4.50 -10.36 15.55
N ALA A 218 3.94 -11.11 14.59
CA ALA A 218 2.66 -10.77 13.98
C ALA A 218 1.47 -10.89 14.95
N VAL A 219 1.61 -11.65 16.05
CA VAL A 219 0.53 -11.90 16.99
C VAL A 219 0.28 -10.67 17.88
N ASP A 220 1.34 -10.12 18.47
CA ASP A 220 1.25 -9.12 19.54
C ASP A 220 2.06 -7.83 19.29
N GLY A 221 2.78 -7.73 18.17
CA GLY A 221 3.55 -6.55 17.82
C GLY A 221 4.90 -6.43 18.53
N LYS A 222 5.33 -7.45 19.28
CA LYS A 222 6.62 -7.41 19.96
C LYS A 222 7.78 -7.38 18.96
N THR A 223 8.69 -6.42 19.10
CA THR A 223 9.96 -6.45 18.37
C THR A 223 10.81 -7.63 18.84
N LEU A 224 11.01 -8.60 17.96
CA LEU A 224 11.81 -9.80 18.23
C LEU A 224 13.28 -9.54 17.95
N TRP A 225 13.58 -8.78 16.89
CA TRP A 225 14.93 -8.34 16.56
C TRP A 225 14.90 -7.00 15.81
N ARG A 226 16.03 -6.30 15.90
CA ARG A 226 16.30 -5.02 15.24
C ARG A 226 17.74 -5.03 14.77
N ILE A 227 17.96 -4.77 13.49
CA ILE A 227 19.29 -4.71 12.90
C ILE A 227 19.50 -3.29 12.37
N PRO A 228 20.59 -2.59 12.76
CA PRO A 228 20.89 -1.28 12.23
C PRO A 228 20.99 -1.29 10.70
N HIS A 229 20.27 -0.38 10.06
CA HIS A 229 20.30 -0.14 8.62
C HIS A 229 19.99 1.32 8.37
N ASN A 230 21.00 2.08 7.96
CA ASN A 230 20.79 3.48 7.67
C ASN A 230 20.23 3.63 6.25
N GLN A 231 19.03 4.20 6.13
CA GLN A 231 18.46 4.58 4.85
C GLN A 231 19.26 5.75 4.27
N GLY A 232 20.35 5.42 3.59
CA GLY A 232 21.16 6.37 2.83
C GLY A 232 20.52 6.71 1.49
N ASN A 233 20.82 7.92 1.01
CA ASN A 233 20.71 8.26 -0.40
C ASN A 233 21.86 7.67 -1.21
#